data_AF-A0A1S3ZNC1-F1
#
_entry.id   AF-A0A1S3ZNC1-F1
#
_cell.length_a   1.000
_cell.length_b   1.000
_cell.length_c   1.000
_cell.angle_alpha   90.00
_cell.angle_beta   90.00
_cell.angle_gamma   90.00
#
_symmetry.space_group_name_H-M   'P 1'
#
loop_
_entity.id
_entity.type
_entity.pdbx_description
1 polymer ?
#
loop_
_entity_poly.entity_id
_entity_poly.type
_entity_poly.pdbx_seq_one_letter_code
_entity_poly.pdbx_strand_id
1 'polypeptide(L)'
;MKLQFKSRVFSLPGGNHFLTRKNPPPFQVHSLPQTLEMVTESGHSKRPMCPSCSKPTRLCLCTRLKIPCLPNSVAVTILQHSLEKKHPLNSTRIASIGLQNLSVISVSDVNYEAQFLIRFLNSNLEIGSHILDEKTPPLIKDSIFDSNADVSFTIEKYGANCPIQNQDLSKLFGSRATIDDIRKGILVKKLQRKPLNGSSEYQELEEFEVAVPLGSVLLFPSENSIGVEDINFEVKNLIVLDGTWAKAKRMYNENPWLKLLPHVKLDVEKLSLYSEVRHQPKAGYLSTIESIVYALKAVGEENSEGLDHLLDVFESMVGDQRRCKDDRLRERLSNCD
;
A
#
# COMPACT_ATOMS: atom_id res chain seq x y z
N MET A 1 26.15 -18.64 7.54
CA MET A 1 26.12 -20.11 7.61
C MET A 1 25.40 -20.64 6.36
N LYS A 2 26.15 -21.13 5.37
CA LYS A 2 25.65 -21.68 4.09
C LYS A 2 25.17 -23.11 4.33
N LEU A 3 23.99 -23.49 3.83
CA LEU A 3 23.67 -24.89 3.55
C LEU A 3 22.83 -24.96 2.27
N GLN A 4 23.37 -25.64 1.25
CA GLN A 4 22.68 -26.11 0.06
C GLN A 4 22.06 -27.48 0.35
N PHE A 5 20.87 -27.77 -0.18
CA PHE A 5 20.46 -29.15 -0.46
C PHE A 5 19.77 -29.27 -1.82
N LYS A 6 20.20 -30.30 -2.56
CA LYS A 6 19.77 -30.72 -3.89
C LYS A 6 18.36 -31.30 -3.85
N SER A 7 17.47 -30.85 -4.73
CA SER A 7 16.19 -31.51 -5.00
C SER A 7 16.38 -32.68 -5.96
N ARG A 8 16.07 -33.90 -5.51
CA ARG A 8 15.87 -35.08 -6.36
C ARG A 8 14.47 -35.01 -6.98
N VAL A 9 14.41 -35.26 -8.28
CA VAL A 9 13.18 -35.40 -9.07
C VAL A 9 12.55 -36.77 -8.74
N PHE A 10 11.28 -36.79 -8.37
CA PHE A 10 10.45 -37.99 -8.38
C PHE A 10 9.27 -37.76 -9.32
N SER A 11 9.22 -38.60 -10.36
CA SER A 11 8.11 -38.71 -11.30
C SER A 11 6.97 -39.52 -10.67
N LEU A 12 5.72 -39.12 -10.91
CA LEU A 12 4.53 -39.94 -10.65
C LEU A 12 3.75 -40.17 -11.97
N PRO A 13 3.03 -41.30 -12.09
CA PRO A 13 2.52 -41.79 -13.37
C PRO A 13 1.11 -41.29 -13.69
N GLY A 14 0.80 -41.29 -14.99
CA GLY A 14 -0.47 -40.84 -15.55
C GLY A 14 -1.66 -41.75 -15.25
N GLY A 15 -2.84 -41.15 -15.33
CA GLY A 15 -4.13 -41.83 -15.32
C GLY A 15 -5.15 -41.00 -16.10
N ASN A 16 -5.52 -41.49 -17.28
CA ASN A 16 -6.62 -40.98 -18.10
C ASN A 16 -7.95 -41.22 -17.40
N HIS A 17 -8.81 -40.20 -17.31
CA HIS A 17 -10.26 -40.43 -17.26
C HIS A 17 -11.01 -39.39 -18.09
N PHE A 18 -11.66 -39.93 -19.11
CA PHE A 18 -12.51 -39.32 -20.11
C PHE A 18 -13.90 -39.08 -19.47
N LEU A 19 -14.40 -37.84 -19.44
CA LEU A 19 -15.81 -37.56 -19.19
C LEU A 19 -16.33 -36.48 -20.14
N THR A 20 -17.53 -36.75 -20.63
CA THR A 20 -18.17 -36.28 -21.85
C THR A 20 -18.83 -34.91 -21.67
N ARG A 21 -18.66 -34.06 -22.70
CA ARG A 21 -19.34 -32.75 -22.83
C ARG A 21 -20.83 -32.96 -23.14
N LYS A 22 -21.71 -32.31 -22.37
CA LYS A 22 -23.10 -32.05 -22.77
C LYS A 22 -23.23 -30.60 -23.25
N ASN A 23 -23.78 -30.42 -24.45
CA ASN A 23 -24.02 -29.14 -25.11
C ASN A 23 -25.22 -28.38 -24.48
N PRO A 24 -25.20 -27.04 -24.40
CA PRO A 24 -26.38 -26.22 -24.18
C PRO A 24 -27.12 -25.87 -25.51
N PRO A 25 -28.42 -25.49 -25.45
CA PRO A 25 -29.30 -25.35 -26.63
C PRO A 25 -29.13 -24.02 -27.38
N PRO A 26 -29.69 -23.88 -28.61
CA PRO A 26 -29.38 -22.78 -29.52
C PRO A 26 -30.18 -21.52 -29.19
N PHE A 27 -29.50 -20.36 -29.19
CA PHE A 27 -30.14 -19.04 -29.11
C PHE A 27 -30.45 -18.51 -30.51
N GLN A 28 -31.69 -18.02 -30.67
CA GLN A 28 -32.27 -17.51 -31.90
C GLN A 28 -31.63 -16.18 -32.34
N VAL A 29 -31.45 -16.07 -33.65
CA VAL A 29 -30.92 -14.91 -34.37
C VAL A 29 -32.06 -13.92 -34.62
N HIS A 30 -31.93 -12.69 -34.14
CA HIS A 30 -32.69 -11.55 -34.65
C HIS A 30 -31.74 -10.53 -35.29
N SER A 31 -32.22 -10.01 -36.41
CA SER A 31 -31.60 -9.27 -37.52
C SER A 31 -30.98 -7.90 -37.19
N LEU A 32 -29.82 -7.61 -37.81
CA LEU A 32 -29.23 -6.28 -37.98
C LEU A 32 -30.03 -5.42 -38.99
N PRO A 33 -29.92 -4.09 -38.91
CA PRO A 33 -29.80 -3.23 -40.08
C PRO A 33 -28.35 -2.76 -40.29
N GLN A 34 -28.08 -2.50 -41.56
CA GLN A 34 -26.78 -2.40 -42.21
C GLN A 34 -26.04 -1.07 -41.98
N THR A 35 -24.76 -1.13 -42.34
CA THR A 35 -23.88 -0.07 -42.85
C THR A 35 -23.10 0.71 -41.80
N LEU A 36 -21.84 0.31 -41.61
CA LEU A 36 -20.76 1.23 -41.23
C LEU A 36 -19.50 0.83 -41.99
N GLU A 37 -18.96 1.83 -42.67
CA GLU A 37 -17.91 1.77 -43.67
C GLU A 37 -16.60 1.19 -43.12
N MET A 38 -15.88 0.48 -43.98
CA MET A 38 -14.50 0.09 -43.74
C MET A 38 -13.62 1.34 -43.79
N VAL A 39 -13.17 1.81 -42.63
CA VAL A 39 -12.00 2.69 -42.53
C VAL A 39 -10.84 1.84 -42.07
N THR A 40 -9.97 1.48 -43.02
CA THR A 40 -8.62 1.01 -42.74
C THR A 40 -7.78 2.19 -42.30
N GLU A 41 -7.69 2.42 -40.99
CA GLU A 41 -6.65 3.27 -40.41
C GLU A 41 -5.78 2.45 -39.46
N SER A 42 -4.59 2.12 -39.94
CA SER A 42 -3.47 1.63 -39.15
C SER A 42 -2.93 2.77 -38.28
N GLY A 43 -3.63 3.05 -37.18
CA GLY A 43 -3.13 3.83 -36.05
C GLY A 43 -3.17 2.95 -34.82
N HIS A 44 -2.02 2.64 -34.21
CA HIS A 44 -2.01 2.00 -32.88
C HIS A 44 -2.53 3.00 -31.84
N SER A 45 -3.86 3.14 -31.74
CA SER A 45 -4.49 3.92 -30.70
C SER A 45 -4.13 3.28 -29.34
N LYS A 46 -3.59 4.10 -28.42
CA LYS A 46 -3.26 3.66 -27.07
C LYS A 46 -4.50 3.02 -26.46
N ARG A 47 -4.37 1.81 -25.90
CA ARG A 47 -5.49 1.06 -25.30
C ARG A 47 -6.22 1.97 -24.29
N PRO A 48 -7.56 2.06 -24.33
CA PRO A 48 -8.31 2.92 -23.43
C PRO A 48 -8.10 2.50 -21.97
N MET A 49 -7.76 3.47 -21.12
CA MET A 49 -7.45 3.28 -19.70
C MET A 49 -8.61 3.76 -18.82
N CYS A 50 -8.91 3.04 -17.76
CA CYS A 50 -9.88 3.46 -16.75
C CYS A 50 -9.30 4.64 -15.94
N PRO A 51 -10.03 5.77 -15.80
CA PRO A 51 -9.54 6.94 -15.06
C PRO A 51 -9.45 6.70 -13.54
N SER A 52 -10.20 5.73 -13.00
CA SER A 52 -10.22 5.41 -11.57
C SER A 52 -9.10 4.42 -11.19
N CYS A 53 -9.09 3.21 -11.73
CA CYS A 53 -8.07 2.20 -11.39
C CYS A 53 -6.79 2.27 -12.25
N SER A 54 -6.75 3.11 -13.29
CA SER A 54 -5.59 3.25 -14.19
C SER A 54 -5.15 1.92 -14.83
N LYS A 55 -6.11 1.03 -15.10
CA LYS A 55 -5.93 -0.23 -15.85
C LYS A 55 -6.56 -0.13 -17.24
N PRO A 56 -6.09 -0.90 -18.23
CA PRO A 56 -6.78 -1.02 -19.51
C PRO A 56 -8.24 -1.44 -19.27
N THR A 57 -9.17 -0.92 -20.06
CA THR A 57 -10.62 -1.12 -19.86
C THR A 57 -11.02 -2.59 -19.70
N ARG A 58 -10.40 -3.50 -20.46
CA ARG A 58 -10.65 -4.97 -20.38
C ARG A 58 -10.21 -5.60 -19.05
N LEU A 59 -9.28 -4.96 -18.33
CA LEU A 59 -8.73 -5.39 -17.06
C LEU A 59 -9.11 -4.42 -15.92
N CYS A 60 -10.20 -3.68 -16.10
CA CYS A 60 -10.66 -2.71 -15.11
C CYS A 60 -10.98 -3.41 -13.78
N LEU A 61 -10.48 -2.85 -12.68
CA LEU A 61 -10.75 -3.34 -11.33
C LEU A 61 -12.06 -2.77 -10.77
N CYS A 62 -12.45 -1.57 -11.19
CA CYS A 62 -13.65 -0.89 -10.68
C CYS A 62 -14.92 -1.70 -10.97
N THR A 63 -15.02 -2.33 -12.14
CA THR A 63 -16.16 -3.17 -12.51
C THR A 63 -16.22 -4.49 -11.74
N ARG A 64 -15.13 -4.85 -11.04
CA ARG A 64 -15.05 -6.09 -10.25
C ARG A 64 -15.39 -5.87 -8.79
N LEU A 65 -15.42 -4.62 -8.31
CA LEU A 65 -15.86 -4.28 -6.97
C LEU A 65 -17.38 -4.35 -6.88
N LYS A 66 -17.89 -5.31 -6.11
CA LYS A 66 -19.32 -5.37 -5.74
C LYS A 66 -19.70 -4.23 -4.80
N ILE A 67 -18.79 -3.85 -3.90
CA ILE A 67 -18.99 -2.79 -2.90
C ILE A 67 -17.80 -1.81 -3.01
N PRO A 68 -17.86 -0.82 -3.91
CA PRO A 68 -16.86 0.24 -3.95
C PRO A 68 -17.00 1.14 -2.71
N CYS A 69 -15.89 1.72 -2.25
CA CYS A 69 -15.88 2.62 -1.09
C CYS A 69 -16.50 2.00 0.18
N LEU A 70 -16.10 0.77 0.51
CA LEU A 70 -16.47 0.08 1.74
C LEU A 70 -16.22 1.00 2.94
N PRO A 71 -17.25 1.32 3.76
CA PRO A 71 -17.06 2.04 5.01
C PRO A 71 -16.13 1.25 5.93
N ASN A 72 -15.11 1.92 6.46
CA ASN A 72 -14.18 1.37 7.44
C ASN A 72 -13.96 2.38 8.56
N SER A 73 -14.24 1.96 9.79
CA SER A 73 -14.15 2.78 11.00
C SER A 73 -12.71 3.05 11.37
N VAL A 74 -11.84 2.05 11.22
CA VAL A 74 -10.39 2.22 11.32
C VAL A 74 -9.84 2.81 10.03
N ALA A 75 -9.28 4.03 10.12
CA ALA A 75 -8.63 4.68 8.97
C ALA A 75 -7.41 3.87 8.49
N VAL A 76 -7.07 3.96 7.21
CA VAL A 76 -5.85 3.34 6.67
C VAL A 76 -4.97 4.41 6.04
N THR A 77 -3.72 4.51 6.46
CA THR A 77 -2.72 5.43 5.91
C THR A 77 -1.60 4.64 5.26
N ILE A 78 -1.51 4.66 3.93
CA ILE A 78 -0.49 3.92 3.18
C ILE A 78 0.67 4.85 2.84
N LEU A 79 1.84 4.58 3.39
CA LEU A 79 3.10 5.20 2.95
C LEU A 79 3.65 4.39 1.78
N GLN A 80 3.35 4.82 0.57
CA GLN A 80 3.73 4.15 -0.67
C GLN A 80 5.05 4.70 -1.22
N HIS A 81 6.01 3.80 -1.41
CA HIS A 81 7.29 4.14 -2.03
C HIS A 81 7.05 4.70 -3.45
N SER A 82 7.68 5.81 -3.80
CA SER A 82 7.44 6.56 -5.05
C SER A 82 7.65 5.73 -6.33
N LEU A 83 8.65 4.84 -6.31
CA LEU A 83 8.91 3.86 -7.37
C LEU A 83 7.83 2.77 -7.54
N GLU A 84 6.95 2.55 -6.58
CA GLU A 84 5.90 1.49 -6.63
C GLU A 84 4.59 1.99 -7.25
N LYS A 85 4.36 3.31 -7.28
CA LYS A 85 3.12 3.92 -7.83
C LYS A 85 2.73 3.40 -9.22
N LYS A 86 3.74 3.23 -10.07
CA LYS A 86 3.59 2.81 -11.48
C LYS A 86 3.67 1.29 -11.66
N HIS A 87 3.86 0.52 -10.58
CA HIS A 87 4.00 -0.92 -10.66
C HIS A 87 2.70 -1.57 -11.17
N PRO A 88 2.76 -2.52 -12.12
CA PRO A 88 1.56 -3.16 -12.66
C PRO A 88 0.74 -3.94 -11.62
N LEU A 89 1.38 -4.47 -10.57
CA LEU A 89 0.73 -5.19 -9.46
C LEU A 89 0.51 -4.31 -8.23
N ASN A 90 0.36 -3.00 -8.41
CA ASN A 90 0.09 -2.07 -7.32
C ASN A 90 -1.30 -2.34 -6.70
N SER A 91 -1.33 -3.18 -5.65
CA SER A 91 -2.55 -3.56 -4.93
C SER A 91 -3.08 -2.46 -4.01
N THR A 92 -2.28 -1.43 -3.71
CA THR A 92 -2.75 -0.16 -3.12
C THR A 92 -3.90 0.43 -3.93
N ARG A 93 -3.91 0.25 -5.26
CA ARG A 93 -5.03 0.71 -6.08
C ARG A 93 -6.35 0.07 -5.67
N ILE A 94 -6.37 -1.23 -5.38
CA ILE A 94 -7.58 -1.94 -4.93
C ILE A 94 -8.05 -1.35 -3.61
N ALA A 95 -7.11 -1.13 -2.66
CA ALA A 95 -7.42 -0.49 -1.39
C ALA A 95 -8.04 0.91 -1.60
N SER A 96 -7.44 1.73 -2.48
CA SER A 96 -7.90 3.11 -2.73
C SER A 96 -9.27 3.24 -3.38
N ILE A 97 -9.70 2.27 -4.19
CA ILE A 97 -11.07 2.26 -4.75
C ILE A 97 -12.05 1.43 -3.90
N GLY A 98 -11.53 0.61 -3.00
CA GLY A 98 -12.27 -0.36 -2.21
C GLY A 98 -12.64 0.12 -0.81
N LEU A 99 -11.82 0.95 -0.16
CA LEU A 99 -12.02 1.46 1.20
C LEU A 99 -12.39 2.94 1.19
N GLN A 100 -13.27 3.35 2.09
CA GLN A 100 -13.74 4.73 2.19
C GLN A 100 -12.78 5.63 2.96
N ASN A 101 -12.27 5.17 4.10
CA ASN A 101 -11.40 5.93 4.99
C ASN A 101 -9.94 5.47 4.79
N LEU A 102 -9.36 5.89 3.65
CA LEU A 102 -8.01 5.54 3.27
C LEU A 102 -7.26 6.73 2.65
N SER A 103 -6.02 6.94 3.08
CA SER A 103 -5.09 7.90 2.49
C SER A 103 -3.86 7.19 1.93
N VAL A 104 -3.30 7.71 0.84
CA VAL A 104 -2.04 7.21 0.25
C VAL A 104 -1.06 8.38 0.14
N ILE A 105 0.08 8.21 0.78
CA ILE A 105 1.14 9.22 0.84
C ILE A 105 2.36 8.68 0.13
N SER A 106 2.91 9.51 -0.75
CA SER A 106 4.11 9.16 -1.49
C SER A 106 5.34 9.37 -0.62
N VAL A 107 6.17 8.35 -0.49
CA VAL A 107 7.46 8.45 0.20
C VAL A 107 8.59 8.07 -0.76
N SER A 108 9.66 8.84 -0.73
CA SER A 108 10.87 8.66 -1.50
C SER A 108 12.07 8.45 -0.58
N ASP A 109 13.06 7.77 -1.13
CA ASP A 109 14.36 7.60 -0.50
C ASP A 109 15.00 8.98 -0.20
N VAL A 110 15.73 9.05 0.90
CA VAL A 110 16.58 10.20 1.22
C VAL A 110 17.80 10.16 0.32
N ASN A 111 17.90 11.15 -0.58
CA ASN A 111 18.96 11.22 -1.57
C ASN A 111 20.15 12.09 -1.13
N TYR A 112 19.92 13.05 -0.24
CA TYR A 112 20.93 13.94 0.31
C TYR A 112 20.64 14.14 1.80
N GLU A 113 19.63 14.94 2.12
CA GLU A 113 19.13 15.17 3.47
C GLU A 113 17.60 15.17 3.47
N ALA A 114 17.02 14.77 4.59
CA ALA A 114 15.61 14.95 4.87
C ALA A 114 15.42 15.57 6.25
N GLN A 115 14.70 16.69 6.30
CA GLN A 115 14.30 17.31 7.54
C GLN A 115 12.88 16.90 7.89
N PHE A 116 12.69 16.56 9.15
CA PHE A 116 11.40 16.25 9.74
C PHE A 116 11.01 17.38 10.70
N LEU A 117 9.75 17.78 10.60
CA LEU A 117 9.11 18.73 11.50
C LEU A 117 7.90 18.03 12.10
N ILE A 118 7.88 17.90 13.42
CA ILE A 118 6.82 17.23 14.17
C ILE A 118 6.14 18.24 15.08
N ARG A 119 4.81 18.23 15.04
CA ARG A 119 3.96 18.97 15.97
C ARG A 119 3.04 18.02 16.72
N PHE A 120 2.82 18.26 18.00
CA PHE A 120 1.84 17.52 18.78
C PHE A 120 0.45 18.09 18.53
N LEU A 121 -0.52 17.21 18.32
CA LEU A 121 -1.91 17.62 18.20
C LEU A 121 -2.43 17.88 19.62
N ASN A 122 -2.67 19.15 19.97
CA ASN A 122 -3.31 19.49 21.23
C ASN A 122 -4.81 19.13 21.14
N SER A 123 -5.35 18.56 22.22
CA SER A 123 -6.73 18.05 22.34
C SER A 123 -7.86 19.08 22.18
N ASN A 124 -7.55 20.32 21.78
CA ASN A 124 -8.52 21.42 21.61
C ASN A 124 -8.84 21.73 20.14
N LEU A 125 -8.27 20.99 19.17
CA LEU A 125 -8.77 21.02 17.81
C LEU A 125 -9.88 19.98 17.69
N GLU A 126 -11.12 20.42 17.90
CA GLU A 126 -12.29 19.68 17.44
C GLU A 126 -12.09 19.39 15.96
N ILE A 127 -11.86 18.11 15.63
CA ILE A 127 -11.97 17.63 14.25
C ILE A 127 -13.45 17.73 13.94
N GLY A 128 -13.85 18.87 13.38
CA GLY A 128 -15.24 19.21 13.10
C GLY A 128 -15.94 18.07 12.37
N SER A 129 -16.80 17.37 13.10
CA SER A 129 -17.79 16.47 12.53
C SER A 129 -18.91 17.32 11.94
N HIS A 130 -18.75 17.75 10.69
CA HIS A 130 -19.86 18.28 9.88
C HIS A 130 -19.85 17.65 8.48
N ILE A 131 -20.56 16.52 8.39
CA ILE A 131 -21.54 16.09 7.37
C ILE A 131 -21.42 16.70 5.95
N LEU A 132 -21.21 15.78 4.98
CA LEU A 132 -21.67 15.70 3.58
C LEU A 132 -21.55 16.95 2.68
N ASP A 133 -20.54 17.02 1.83
CA ASP A 133 -20.59 16.71 0.39
C ASP A 133 -19.21 16.98 -0.27
N GLU A 134 -18.98 16.40 -1.45
CA GLU A 134 -17.78 16.52 -2.31
C GLU A 134 -16.55 15.63 -2.04
N LYS A 135 -16.13 14.99 -3.14
CA LYS A 135 -14.95 14.13 -3.32
C LYS A 135 -13.65 14.93 -3.17
N THR A 136 -13.25 15.25 -1.95
CA THR A 136 -11.89 15.69 -1.65
C THR A 136 -11.49 15.10 -0.29
N PRO A 137 -10.28 14.54 -0.12
CA PRO A 137 -9.78 14.23 1.22
C PRO A 137 -9.85 15.50 2.09
N PRO A 138 -9.84 15.40 3.44
CA PRO A 138 -9.63 16.57 4.28
C PRO A 138 -8.22 17.11 3.99
N LEU A 139 -8.11 17.92 2.94
CA LEU A 139 -7.10 18.92 2.80
C LEU A 139 -7.41 19.89 3.92
N ILE A 140 -6.61 19.82 4.98
CA ILE A 140 -6.47 20.93 5.92
C ILE A 140 -5.98 22.10 5.06
N LYS A 141 -6.93 22.87 4.50
CA LYS A 141 -6.70 24.19 3.93
C LYS A 141 -6.57 25.12 5.11
N ASP A 142 -5.38 25.11 5.66
CA ASP A 142 -4.66 26.24 6.23
C ASP A 142 -3.31 25.65 6.61
N SER A 143 -2.23 26.21 6.07
CA SER A 143 -0.88 25.81 6.40
C SER A 143 -0.63 26.11 7.88
N ILE A 144 -0.98 25.15 8.75
CA ILE A 144 -0.80 25.25 10.21
C ILE A 144 0.69 25.36 10.57
N PHE A 145 1.61 25.16 9.62
CA PHE A 145 3.04 25.36 9.82
C PHE A 145 3.49 26.84 9.90
N ASP A 146 2.87 27.61 10.79
CA ASP A 146 3.40 28.90 11.23
C ASP A 146 4.58 28.63 12.19
N SER A 147 5.80 28.73 11.66
CA SER A 147 7.15 28.85 12.26
C SER A 147 7.63 28.06 13.50
N ASN A 148 6.84 27.36 14.31
CA ASN A 148 7.34 26.59 15.46
C ASN A 148 6.94 25.11 15.40
N ALA A 149 7.85 24.24 14.92
CA ALA A 149 7.75 22.80 15.16
C ALA A 149 8.10 22.50 16.62
N ASP A 150 7.36 21.59 17.27
CA ASP A 150 7.70 21.17 18.64
C ASP A 150 9.01 20.38 18.65
N VAL A 151 9.23 19.59 17.60
CA VAL A 151 10.47 18.84 17.36
C VAL A 151 10.88 18.97 15.90
N SER A 152 12.15 19.26 15.64
CA SER A 152 12.75 19.19 14.31
C SER A 152 14.07 18.43 14.36
N PHE A 153 14.30 17.59 13.35
CA PHE A 153 15.57 16.91 13.16
C PHE A 153 15.82 16.64 11.68
N THR A 154 17.09 16.45 11.32
CA THR A 154 17.51 16.13 9.95
C THR A 154 18.23 14.79 9.93
N ILE A 155 18.05 14.05 8.85
CA ILE A 155 18.84 12.84 8.56
C ILE A 155 19.50 12.99 7.20
N GLU A 156 20.70 12.43 7.06
CA GLU A 156 21.40 12.33 5.79
C GLU A 156 21.10 11.01 5.09
N LYS A 157 21.37 10.96 3.78
CA LYS A 157 21.34 9.72 3.00
C LYS A 157 22.32 8.72 3.64
N TYR A 158 21.83 7.49 3.85
CA TYR A 158 22.60 6.36 4.35
C TYR A 158 24.06 6.32 3.82
N GLY A 159 25.02 6.68 4.69
CA GLY A 159 26.45 6.55 4.46
C GLY A 159 27.20 6.79 5.77
N ALA A 160 27.84 5.74 6.31
CA ALA A 160 28.70 5.75 7.51
C ALA A 160 28.13 6.47 8.75
N ASN A 161 27.57 5.69 9.68
CA ASN A 161 27.03 6.13 10.98
C ASN A 161 25.71 6.90 10.89
N CYS A 162 24.59 6.18 10.88
CA CYS A 162 23.34 6.73 11.41
C CYS A 162 23.48 6.70 12.95
N PRO A 163 23.65 7.85 13.66
CA PRO A 163 23.85 7.83 15.11
C PRO A 163 22.52 7.60 15.85
N ILE A 164 21.38 7.77 15.17
CA ILE A 164 20.08 7.77 15.82
C ILE A 164 19.58 6.33 16.01
N GLN A 165 20.18 5.65 16.99
CA GLN A 165 19.61 4.46 17.60
C GLN A 165 18.32 4.84 18.34
N ASN A 166 17.47 3.85 18.64
CA ASN A 166 16.16 4.04 19.30
C ASN A 166 16.23 4.91 20.58
N GLN A 167 17.39 4.91 21.24
CA GLN A 167 17.67 5.72 22.42
C GLN A 167 17.81 7.23 22.15
N ASP A 168 18.16 7.67 20.93
CA ASP A 168 18.37 9.10 20.65
C ASP A 168 17.10 9.82 20.22
N LEU A 169 16.16 9.15 19.54
CA LEU A 169 14.83 9.74 19.28
C LEU A 169 14.08 9.89 20.59
N SER A 170 13.96 8.83 21.38
CA SER A 170 13.32 8.90 22.71
C SER A 170 13.98 9.93 23.64
N LYS A 171 15.30 10.16 23.55
CA LYS A 171 16.00 11.26 24.26
C LYS A 171 15.77 12.64 23.63
N LEU A 172 15.69 12.76 22.30
CA LEU A 172 15.32 14.00 21.58
C LEU A 172 13.91 14.45 21.97
N PHE A 173 12.98 13.51 22.08
CA PHE A 173 11.63 13.75 22.61
C PHE A 173 11.66 13.96 24.14
N GLY A 174 12.54 13.26 24.87
CA GLY A 174 12.62 13.23 26.33
C GLY A 174 13.06 14.51 27.06
N SER A 175 13.25 15.64 26.38
CA SER A 175 13.43 16.95 27.04
C SER A 175 12.21 17.87 26.98
N ARG A 176 11.23 17.61 26.10
CA ARG A 176 10.03 18.45 25.90
C ARG A 176 8.73 17.72 25.59
N ALA A 177 8.77 16.45 25.19
CA ALA A 177 7.62 15.65 24.80
C ALA A 177 7.52 14.39 25.66
N THR A 178 6.41 14.25 26.37
CA THR A 178 6.13 13.03 27.14
C THR A 178 5.52 11.96 26.22
N ILE A 179 5.55 10.69 26.64
CA ILE A 179 4.80 9.61 25.98
C ILE A 179 3.31 9.99 25.85
N ASP A 180 2.78 10.79 26.78
CA ASP A 180 1.42 11.31 26.76
C ASP A 180 1.15 12.37 25.69
N ASP A 181 2.17 13.07 25.19
CA ASP A 181 2.02 14.04 24.10
C ASP A 181 2.01 13.35 22.73
N ILE A 182 2.81 12.28 22.56
CA ILE A 182 2.71 11.39 21.39
C ILE A 182 1.33 10.72 21.35
N ARG A 183 0.77 10.37 22.51
CA ARG A 183 -0.57 9.80 22.62
C ARG A 183 -1.67 10.75 22.15
N LYS A 184 -1.49 12.07 22.12
CA LYS A 184 -2.54 12.97 21.60
C LYS A 184 -2.58 13.03 20.06
N GLY A 185 -1.63 12.38 19.40
CA GLY A 185 -1.43 12.39 17.96
C GLY A 185 -0.39 13.43 17.54
N ILE A 186 0.14 13.27 16.33
CA ILE A 186 1.21 14.11 15.80
C ILE A 186 0.93 14.52 14.35
N LEU A 187 1.36 15.71 13.97
CA LEU A 187 1.49 16.12 12.57
C LEU A 187 2.96 16.00 12.18
N VAL A 188 3.24 15.26 11.10
CA VAL A 188 4.60 15.05 10.60
C VAL A 188 4.74 15.64 9.21
N LYS A 189 5.68 16.55 9.06
CA LYS A 189 6.07 17.13 7.77
C LYS A 189 7.49 16.71 7.44
N LYS A 190 7.70 16.24 6.21
CA LYS A 190 9.02 15.87 5.68
C LYS A 190 9.40 16.78 4.52
N LEU A 191 10.60 17.35 4.60
CA LEU A 191 11.23 18.15 3.57
C LEU A 191 12.46 17.40 3.02
N GLN A 192 12.58 17.29 1.71
CA GLN A 192 13.80 16.85 1.05
C GLN A 192 14.72 18.05 0.85
N ARG A 193 15.98 17.94 1.31
CA ARG A 193 16.96 19.02 1.22
C ARG A 193 18.08 18.58 0.29
N LYS A 194 18.23 19.28 -0.82
CA LYS A 194 19.28 19.01 -1.81
C LYS A 194 20.30 20.16 -1.79
N PRO A 195 21.61 19.88 -1.63
CA PRO A 195 22.61 20.93 -1.68
C PRO A 195 22.64 21.59 -3.06
N LEU A 196 22.69 22.92 -3.08
CA LEU A 196 22.96 23.69 -4.29
C LEU A 196 24.46 23.63 -4.59
N ASN A 197 24.82 23.54 -5.88
CA ASN A 197 26.19 23.25 -6.32
C ASN A 197 27.24 24.16 -5.63
N GLY A 198 28.02 23.59 -4.70
CA GLY A 198 29.19 24.21 -4.10
C GLY A 198 28.92 25.26 -3.00
N SER A 199 27.68 25.46 -2.57
CA SER A 199 27.33 26.37 -1.46
C SER A 199 26.78 25.62 -0.24
N SER A 200 26.72 26.30 0.92
CA SER A 200 26.04 25.81 2.12
C SER A 200 24.51 25.94 2.04
N GLU A 201 23.97 26.30 0.87
CA GLU A 201 22.54 26.50 0.67
C GLU A 201 21.87 25.22 0.16
N TYR A 202 20.65 24.98 0.63
CA TYR A 202 19.86 23.82 0.27
C TYR A 202 18.60 24.26 -0.48
N GLN A 203 18.28 23.54 -1.55
CA GLN A 203 16.94 23.54 -2.12
C GLN A 203 16.07 22.62 -1.27
N GLU A 204 15.05 23.18 -0.64
CA GLU A 204 14.08 22.44 0.17
C GLU A 204 12.80 22.21 -0.65
N LEU A 205 12.35 20.95 -0.71
CA LEU A 205 11.05 20.59 -1.27
C LEU A 205 10.25 19.85 -0.22
N GLU A 206 9.02 20.28 0.00
CA GLU A 206 8.06 19.50 0.77
C GLU A 206 7.75 18.18 0.06
N GLU A 207 7.95 17.08 0.78
CA GLU A 207 7.64 15.76 0.29
C GLU A 207 6.24 15.31 0.71
N PHE A 208 5.93 15.48 2.00
CA PHE A 208 4.60 15.22 2.53
C PHE A 208 4.37 15.95 3.86
N GLU A 209 3.10 16.07 4.19
CA GLU A 209 2.58 16.40 5.51
C GLU A 209 1.47 15.39 5.85
N VAL A 210 1.55 14.78 7.03
CA VAL A 210 0.63 13.72 7.46
C VAL A 210 0.20 13.89 8.91
N ALA A 211 -1.11 13.85 9.14
CA ALA A 211 -1.68 13.75 10.47
C ALA A 211 -1.71 12.29 10.92
N VAL A 212 -1.24 12.04 12.13
CA VAL A 212 -1.19 10.74 12.78
C VAL A 212 -1.98 10.84 14.08
N PRO A 213 -3.31 10.62 14.05
CA PRO A 213 -4.16 10.80 15.22
C PRO A 213 -3.84 9.79 16.33
N LEU A 214 -4.34 10.05 17.55
CA LEU A 214 -4.35 9.07 18.64
C LEU A 214 -5.00 7.75 18.17
N GLY A 215 -4.45 6.62 18.64
CA GLY A 215 -4.87 5.29 18.21
C GLY A 215 -4.29 4.87 16.86
N SER A 216 -3.32 5.62 16.32
CA SER A 216 -2.54 5.20 15.15
C SER A 216 -1.54 4.10 15.51
N VAL A 217 -1.51 3.02 14.73
CA VAL A 217 -0.54 1.92 14.86
C VAL A 217 0.17 1.68 13.54
N LEU A 218 1.44 1.26 13.60
CA LEU A 218 2.23 0.91 12.43
C LEU A 218 2.21 -0.61 12.20
N LEU A 219 1.68 -1.04 11.06
CA LEU A 219 1.75 -2.43 10.62
C LEU A 219 3.13 -2.72 10.03
N PHE A 220 4.06 -3.14 10.89
CA PHE A 220 5.44 -3.44 10.49
C PHE A 220 6.10 -4.40 11.51
N PRO A 221 6.69 -5.52 11.06
CA PRO A 221 7.31 -6.50 11.94
C PRO A 221 8.70 -6.03 12.41
N SER A 222 8.72 -5.07 13.34
CA SER A 222 9.93 -4.64 14.05
C SER A 222 10.23 -5.53 15.26
N GLU A 223 11.40 -5.36 15.88
CA GLU A 223 11.80 -6.10 17.08
C GLU A 223 10.83 -5.93 18.25
N ASN A 224 10.17 -4.77 18.34
CA ASN A 224 9.22 -4.43 19.41
C ASN A 224 7.74 -4.61 18.99
N SER A 225 7.49 -5.27 17.85
CA SER A 225 6.13 -5.46 17.35
C SER A 225 5.37 -6.53 18.12
N ILE A 226 4.14 -6.21 18.52
CA ILE A 226 3.19 -7.14 19.14
C ILE A 226 2.20 -7.68 18.11
N GLY A 227 1.56 -8.82 18.39
CA GLY A 227 0.47 -9.31 17.54
C GLY A 227 -0.65 -8.29 17.48
N VAL A 228 -1.30 -8.16 16.32
CA VAL A 228 -2.45 -7.24 16.15
C VAL A 228 -3.60 -7.59 17.10
N GLU A 229 -3.75 -8.88 17.43
CA GLU A 229 -4.72 -9.39 18.41
C GLU A 229 -4.33 -9.09 19.87
N ASP A 230 -3.08 -8.73 20.15
CA ASP A 230 -2.58 -8.44 21.50
C ASP A 230 -2.73 -6.95 21.89
N ILE A 231 -3.33 -6.14 21.01
CA ILE A 231 -3.53 -4.71 21.25
C ILE A 231 -4.61 -4.52 22.33
N ASN A 232 -4.31 -3.69 23.33
CA ASN A 232 -5.19 -3.42 24.47
C ASN A 232 -5.86 -2.04 24.44
N PHE A 233 -5.84 -1.36 23.30
CA PHE A 233 -6.48 -0.07 23.07
C PHE A 233 -7.20 -0.05 21.73
N GLU A 234 -8.13 0.88 21.57
CA GLU A 234 -8.88 1.00 20.32
C GLU A 234 -7.99 1.58 19.20
N VAL A 235 -7.82 0.82 18.12
CA VAL A 235 -7.09 1.27 16.94
C VAL A 235 -7.99 2.17 16.10
N LYS A 236 -7.53 3.38 15.81
CA LYS A 236 -8.25 4.36 14.98
C LYS A 236 -7.64 4.55 13.60
N ASN A 237 -6.36 4.25 13.44
CA ASN A 237 -5.67 4.39 12.17
C ASN A 237 -4.57 3.33 12.02
N LEU A 238 -4.55 2.66 10.87
CA LEU A 238 -3.56 1.66 10.51
C LEU A 238 -2.59 2.26 9.49
N ILE A 239 -1.34 2.47 9.90
CA ILE A 239 -0.27 2.93 9.00
C ILE A 239 0.41 1.72 8.36
N VAL A 240 0.49 1.70 7.03
CA VAL A 240 1.04 0.57 6.25
C VAL A 240 2.14 1.06 5.32
N LEU A 241 3.25 0.33 5.26
CA LEU A 241 4.37 0.64 4.36
C LEU A 241 4.23 -0.16 3.05
N ASP A 242 4.00 0.52 1.93
CA ASP A 242 3.86 -0.13 0.62
C ASP A 242 5.15 -0.07 -0.20
N GLY A 243 5.74 -1.25 -0.39
CA GLY A 243 6.79 -1.51 -1.36
C GLY A 243 7.39 -2.89 -1.21
N THR A 244 8.46 -3.19 -1.96
CA THR A 244 9.23 -4.41 -1.68
C THR A 244 9.74 -4.40 -0.24
N TRP A 245 10.01 -5.57 0.36
CA TRP A 245 10.52 -5.64 1.73
C TRP A 245 11.78 -4.79 1.98
N ALA A 246 12.68 -4.72 1.00
CA ALA A 246 13.84 -3.85 1.06
C ALA A 246 13.44 -2.37 1.09
N LYS A 247 12.48 -1.96 0.25
CA LYS A 247 11.94 -0.59 0.21
C LYS A 247 11.18 -0.24 1.48
N ALA A 248 10.32 -1.13 1.98
CA ALA A 248 9.57 -0.92 3.22
C ALA A 248 10.51 -0.77 4.42
N LYS A 249 11.53 -1.63 4.54
CA LYS A 249 12.56 -1.52 5.58
C LYS A 249 13.37 -0.22 5.46
N ARG A 250 13.68 0.20 4.23
CA ARG A 250 14.36 1.47 3.98
C ARG A 250 13.47 2.66 4.38
N MET A 251 12.21 2.69 3.95
CA MET A 251 11.23 3.70 4.36
C MET A 251 11.11 3.76 5.88
N TYR A 252 10.98 2.62 6.56
CA TYR A 252 10.93 2.57 8.02
C TYR A 252 12.15 3.24 8.68
N ASN A 253 13.35 2.96 8.18
CA ASN A 253 14.57 3.52 8.75
C ASN A 253 14.79 5.00 8.40
N GLU A 254 14.45 5.41 7.18
CA GLU A 254 14.59 6.78 6.69
C GLU A 254 13.43 7.69 7.08
N ASN A 255 12.44 7.20 7.83
CA ASN A 255 11.35 7.99 8.41
C ASN A 255 11.27 7.71 9.92
N PRO A 256 12.22 8.23 10.72
CA PRO A 256 12.41 7.77 12.08
C PRO A 256 11.24 8.05 13.04
N TRP A 257 10.35 8.98 12.68
CA TRP A 257 9.10 9.24 13.40
C TRP A 257 8.19 8.01 13.47
N LEU A 258 8.30 7.07 12.53
CA LEU A 258 7.59 5.79 12.54
C LEU A 258 7.92 4.95 13.78
N LYS A 259 9.12 5.12 14.35
CA LYS A 259 9.56 4.42 15.56
C LYS A 259 8.81 4.85 16.81
N LEU A 260 8.11 5.99 16.76
CA LEU A 260 7.31 6.53 17.87
C LEU A 260 5.95 5.84 18.00
N LEU A 261 5.52 5.12 16.96
CA LEU A 261 4.21 4.48 16.92
C LEU A 261 4.25 3.10 17.57
N PRO A 262 3.14 2.63 18.17
CA PRO A 262 2.96 1.22 18.48
C PRO A 262 3.12 0.39 17.20
N HIS A 263 3.98 -0.63 17.26
CA HIS A 263 4.22 -1.53 16.13
C HIS A 263 3.39 -2.79 16.30
N VAL A 264 2.68 -3.16 15.24
CA VAL A 264 1.86 -4.37 15.20
C VAL A 264 2.31 -5.24 14.04
N LYS A 265 2.16 -6.56 14.21
CA LYS A 265 2.43 -7.56 13.17
C LYS A 265 1.25 -8.50 13.03
N LEU A 266 1.14 -9.10 11.86
CA LEU A 266 0.20 -10.19 11.60
C LEU A 266 0.89 -11.52 11.86
N ASP A 267 0.23 -12.42 12.59
CA ASP A 267 0.68 -13.79 12.74
C ASP A 267 0.25 -14.62 11.52
N VAL A 268 1.07 -14.52 10.47
CA VAL A 268 0.73 -15.06 9.14
C VAL A 268 0.74 -16.59 9.10
N GLU A 269 1.31 -17.29 10.08
CA GLU A 269 1.22 -18.75 10.19
C GLU A 269 -0.24 -19.24 10.27
N LYS A 270 -1.18 -18.35 10.68
CA LYS A 270 -2.63 -18.63 10.70
C LYS A 270 -3.38 -18.22 9.42
N LEU A 271 -2.77 -17.47 8.49
CA LEU A 271 -3.48 -16.69 7.45
C LEU A 271 -3.20 -17.14 5.99
N SER A 272 -2.47 -18.23 5.76
CA SER A 272 -2.01 -18.60 4.41
C SER A 272 -3.10 -19.26 3.54
N LEU A 273 -3.96 -18.45 2.91
CA LEU A 273 -4.91 -18.91 1.88
C LEU A 273 -4.44 -18.68 0.43
N TYR A 274 -3.42 -17.85 0.19
CA TYR A 274 -3.03 -17.38 -1.16
C TYR A 274 -1.59 -17.68 -1.58
N SER A 275 -0.94 -18.66 -0.94
CA SER A 275 0.46 -19.06 -1.21
C SER A 275 0.73 -19.48 -2.65
N GLU A 276 -0.30 -19.87 -3.40
CA GLU A 276 -0.18 -20.36 -4.76
C GLU A 276 0.07 -19.25 -5.80
N VAL A 277 -0.15 -17.97 -5.45
CA VAL A 277 -0.31 -16.92 -6.47
C VAL A 277 0.94 -16.07 -6.73
N ARG A 278 1.84 -15.96 -5.74
CA ARG A 278 3.16 -15.32 -5.85
C ARG A 278 4.25 -16.24 -5.32
N HIS A 279 5.41 -16.26 -5.98
CA HIS A 279 6.64 -16.77 -5.36
C HIS A 279 7.06 -15.78 -4.28
N GLN A 280 6.47 -15.92 -3.09
CA GLN A 280 6.86 -15.15 -1.93
C GLN A 280 8.27 -15.58 -1.49
N PRO A 281 9.13 -14.67 -1.02
CA PRO A 281 10.48 -15.02 -0.57
C PRO A 281 10.47 -16.07 0.54
N LYS A 282 9.46 -16.04 1.43
CA LYS A 282 9.20 -17.00 2.51
C LYS A 282 7.69 -17.00 2.85
N ALA A 283 7.23 -18.01 3.57
CA ALA A 283 5.92 -17.97 4.24
C ALA A 283 5.83 -16.71 5.11
N GLY A 284 4.69 -16.04 5.11
CA GLY A 284 4.48 -14.81 5.88
C GLY A 284 4.52 -13.48 5.11
N TYR A 285 4.76 -13.52 3.80
CA TYR A 285 5.02 -12.32 3.00
C TYR A 285 3.76 -11.84 2.27
N LEU A 286 2.85 -11.21 3.00
CA LEU A 286 1.59 -10.70 2.46
C LEU A 286 1.80 -9.51 1.50
N SER A 287 0.89 -9.34 0.52
CA SER A 287 0.77 -8.09 -0.22
C SER A 287 0.15 -6.99 0.63
N THR A 288 0.25 -5.75 0.17
CA THR A 288 -0.27 -4.57 0.86
C THR A 288 -1.76 -4.69 1.15
N ILE A 289 -2.58 -5.10 0.16
CA ILE A 289 -4.02 -5.27 0.36
C ILE A 289 -4.35 -6.43 1.30
N GLU A 290 -3.64 -7.56 1.21
CA GLU A 290 -3.81 -8.67 2.16
C GLU A 290 -3.50 -8.22 3.59
N SER A 291 -2.40 -7.49 3.75
CA SER A 291 -1.97 -6.97 5.06
C SER A 291 -3.00 -6.02 5.65
N ILE A 292 -3.57 -5.12 4.83
CA ILE A 292 -4.64 -4.21 5.25
C ILE A 292 -5.89 -4.99 5.64
N VAL A 293 -6.37 -5.91 4.80
CA VAL A 293 -7.60 -6.67 5.05
C VAL A 293 -7.48 -7.48 6.35
N TYR A 294 -6.39 -8.23 6.52
CA TYR A 294 -6.22 -9.04 7.73
C TYR A 294 -6.06 -8.19 8.99
N ALA A 295 -5.34 -7.07 8.91
CA ALA A 295 -5.23 -6.16 10.04
C ALA A 295 -6.57 -5.53 10.40
N LEU A 296 -7.36 -5.06 9.43
CA LEU A 296 -8.69 -4.49 9.66
C LEU A 296 -9.63 -5.51 10.32
N LYS A 297 -9.61 -6.76 9.87
CA LYS A 297 -10.37 -7.85 10.50
C LYS A 297 -9.94 -8.08 11.95
N ALA A 298 -8.64 -8.11 12.20
CA ALA A 298 -8.11 -8.38 13.54
C ALA A 298 -8.38 -7.25 14.54
N VAL A 299 -8.45 -5.99 14.09
CA VAL A 299 -8.83 -4.85 14.94
C VAL A 299 -10.34 -4.67 15.10
N GLY A 300 -11.15 -5.59 14.57
CA GLY A 300 -12.59 -5.66 14.83
C GLY A 300 -13.49 -4.96 13.82
N GLU A 301 -13.03 -4.71 12.59
CA GLU A 301 -13.87 -4.09 11.57
C GLU A 301 -15.03 -5.01 11.14
N GLU A 302 -16.27 -4.52 11.26
CA GLU A 302 -17.48 -5.35 11.22
C GLU A 302 -17.77 -5.96 9.84
N ASN A 303 -17.43 -5.25 8.75
CA ASN A 303 -17.77 -5.66 7.39
C ASN A 303 -16.76 -6.65 6.79
N SER A 304 -16.65 -7.83 7.40
CA SER A 304 -15.74 -8.89 6.94
C SER A 304 -16.00 -9.30 5.49
N GLU A 305 -17.27 -9.37 5.07
CA GLU A 305 -17.63 -9.76 3.69
C GLU A 305 -17.11 -8.75 2.65
N GLY A 306 -17.25 -7.45 2.92
CA GLY A 306 -16.70 -6.40 2.06
C GLY A 306 -15.18 -6.46 1.99
N LEU A 307 -14.52 -6.78 3.10
CA LEU A 307 -13.06 -6.96 3.14
C LEU A 307 -12.60 -8.20 2.35
N ASP A 308 -13.32 -9.32 2.45
CA ASP A 308 -13.05 -10.53 1.65
C ASP A 308 -13.22 -10.25 0.16
N HIS A 309 -14.22 -9.45 -0.22
CA HIS A 309 -14.42 -9.03 -1.59
C HIS A 309 -13.21 -8.26 -2.17
N LEU A 310 -12.47 -7.51 -1.35
CA LEU A 310 -11.23 -6.86 -1.81
C LEU A 310 -10.15 -7.89 -2.15
N LEU A 311 -10.09 -9.01 -1.42
CA LEU A 311 -9.19 -10.11 -1.70
C LEU A 311 -9.59 -10.85 -2.97
N ASP A 312 -10.88 -11.07 -3.22
CA ASP A 312 -11.38 -11.65 -4.47
C ASP A 312 -10.95 -10.84 -5.70
N VAL A 313 -11.06 -9.50 -5.61
CA VAL A 313 -10.62 -8.59 -6.69
C VAL A 313 -9.11 -8.66 -6.87
N PHE A 314 -8.37 -8.75 -5.78
CA PHE A 314 -6.92 -8.92 -5.84
C PHE A 314 -6.54 -10.25 -6.51
N GLU A 315 -7.15 -11.36 -6.12
CA GLU A 315 -6.94 -12.68 -6.73
C GLU A 315 -7.23 -12.64 -8.24
N SER A 316 -8.36 -12.05 -8.63
CA SER A 316 -8.74 -11.85 -10.03
C SER A 316 -7.69 -11.04 -10.81
N MET A 317 -7.16 -9.96 -10.21
CA MET A 317 -6.09 -9.16 -10.82
C MET A 317 -4.80 -9.98 -11.02
N VAL A 318 -4.44 -10.83 -10.06
CA VAL A 318 -3.25 -11.67 -10.20
C VAL A 318 -3.46 -12.77 -11.25
N GLY A 319 -4.67 -13.34 -11.32
CA GLY A 319 -5.08 -14.27 -12.38
C GLY A 319 -4.91 -13.66 -13.79
N ASP A 320 -5.28 -12.40 -13.98
CA ASP A 320 -5.04 -11.71 -15.26
C ASP A 320 -3.57 -11.58 -15.61
N GLN A 321 -2.71 -11.28 -14.62
CA GLN A 321 -1.28 -11.14 -14.87
C GLN A 321 -0.63 -12.45 -15.29
N ARG A 322 -1.10 -13.58 -14.72
CA ARG A 322 -0.67 -14.93 -15.12
C ARG A 322 -1.03 -15.18 -16.57
N ARG A 323 -2.30 -14.99 -16.94
CA ARG A 323 -2.77 -15.14 -18.33
C ARG A 323 -1.97 -14.29 -19.31
N CYS A 324 -1.80 -12.99 -19.02
CA CYS A 324 -1.00 -12.10 -19.88
C CYS A 324 0.49 -12.46 -19.95
N LYS A 325 1.04 -13.15 -18.95
CA LYS A 325 2.43 -13.64 -18.98
C LYS A 325 2.52 -14.87 -19.89
N ASP A 326 1.57 -15.80 -19.75
CA ASP A 326 1.52 -17.04 -20.52
C ASP A 326 1.26 -16.76 -22.00
N ASP A 327 0.35 -15.84 -22.32
CA ASP A 327 0.09 -15.41 -23.70
C ASP A 327 1.34 -14.81 -24.35
N ARG A 328 2.09 -13.96 -23.64
CA ARG A 328 3.36 -13.39 -24.13
C ARG A 328 4.44 -14.44 -24.34
N LEU A 329 4.46 -15.51 -23.53
CA LEU A 329 5.38 -16.62 -23.73
C LEU A 329 4.98 -17.42 -24.99
N ARG A 330 3.69 -17.67 -25.19
CA ARG A 330 3.17 -18.34 -26.39
C ARG A 330 3.46 -17.53 -27.67
N GLU A 331 3.21 -16.23 -27.66
CA GLU A 331 3.51 -15.33 -28.80
C GLU A 331 5.00 -15.33 -29.15
N ARG A 332 5.89 -15.39 -28.15
CA ARG A 332 7.33 -15.48 -28.39
C ARG A 332 7.74 -16.81 -29.00
N LEU A 333 7.15 -17.91 -28.55
CA LEU A 333 7.42 -19.24 -29.08
C LEU A 333 6.89 -19.37 -30.52
N SER A 334 5.70 -18.84 -30.82
CA SER A 334 5.12 -18.87 -32.17
C SER A 334 5.82 -17.98 -33.19
N ASN A 335 6.62 -17.00 -32.75
CA ASN A 335 7.38 -16.09 -33.61
C ASN A 335 8.84 -16.55 -33.82
N CYS A 336 9.22 -17.71 -33.29
CA CYS A 336 10.55 -18.31 -33.45
C CYS A 336 10.57 -19.52 -34.40
N ASP A 337 9.42 -19.91 -34.95
CA ASP A 337 9.25 -20.93 -36.01
C ASP A 337 9.10 -20.27 -37.39
#